data_AF-A0A5C4R0Q6-F1
#
_entry.id   AF-A0A5C4R0Q6-F1
#
_cell.length_a   1.000
_cell.length_b   1.000
_cell.length_c   1.000
_cell.angle_alpha   90.00
_cell.angle_beta   90.00
_cell.angle_gamma   90.00
#
_symmetry.space_group_name_H-M   'P 1'
#
loop_
_entity.id
_entity.type
_entity.pdbx_description
1 polymer ?
#
loop_
_entity_poly.entity_id
_entity_poly.type
_entity_poly.pdbx_seq_one_letter_code
_entity_poly.pdbx_strand_id
1 'polypeptide(L)'
;MQTRPYPTLAEATRIWARIGLLSFGGPAGQIALMHRILVEEQKWLGERRFLHALNYCMLLPGPEAMQLAVYIGWLMHRTIGGIIAGLLFVLPGLVAIMGLSWIYAIWGNTGVLEGLFFGLKAAVLAIVVQAVIRIGSRALKNRTMIGIAAASFLAIFAFGVPFPVIILTAALVGFVGARAGLVAFQGGGGHGKMGGTQVADADTLLGEGTPDHTRVSAGWAARISAVFLGLWLVPVAALFLILGPENVFSQIAGFFSVMAVVTFGGAYAVLAYVAQQAVETYGWLAPGEMLDGLGMAETTPGPLIMVTQFVGFMGALRE
;
A
#
# COMPACT_ATOMS: atom_id res chain seq x y z
N MET A 1 -13.26 25.80 24.91
CA MET A 1 -13.33 24.92 23.72
C MET A 1 -13.99 25.69 22.59
N GLN A 2 -13.24 26.13 21.57
CA GLN A 2 -13.85 26.66 20.36
C GLN A 2 -14.60 25.51 19.68
N THR A 3 -15.93 25.60 19.63
CA THR A 3 -16.77 24.67 18.87
C THR A 3 -16.48 24.86 17.39
N ARG A 4 -15.41 24.23 16.89
CA ARG A 4 -15.13 24.18 15.47
C ARG A 4 -16.27 23.39 14.80
N PRO A 5 -16.95 23.96 13.78
CA PRO A 5 -17.99 23.24 13.09
C PRO A 5 -17.40 22.00 12.43
N TYR A 6 -18.16 20.89 12.47
CA TYR A 6 -17.78 19.66 11.79
C TYR A 6 -17.71 19.93 10.27
N PRO A 7 -16.62 19.55 9.58
CA PRO A 7 -16.48 19.87 8.17
C PRO A 7 -17.58 19.20 7.36
N THR A 8 -18.13 19.93 6.42
CA THR A 8 -19.07 19.39 5.44
C THR A 8 -18.39 18.35 4.57
N LEU A 9 -19.18 17.48 3.93
CA LEU A 9 -18.62 16.47 3.02
C LEU A 9 -17.84 17.12 1.87
N ALA A 10 -18.30 18.26 1.36
CA ALA A 10 -17.63 18.99 0.28
C ALA A 10 -16.25 19.55 0.73
N GLU A 11 -16.17 20.12 1.92
CA GLU A 11 -14.90 20.58 2.50
C GLU A 11 -13.93 19.41 2.70
N ALA A 12 -14.41 18.30 3.26
CA ALA A 12 -13.61 17.10 3.45
C ALA A 12 -13.12 16.53 2.10
N THR A 13 -13.99 16.48 1.09
CA THR A 13 -13.66 16.03 -0.27
C THR A 13 -12.53 16.87 -0.85
N ARG A 14 -12.55 18.20 -0.68
CA ARG A 14 -11.47 19.09 -1.16
C ARG A 14 -10.14 18.78 -0.47
N ILE A 15 -10.15 18.49 0.84
CA ILE A 15 -8.95 18.10 1.57
C ILE A 15 -8.44 16.73 1.10
N TRP A 16 -9.31 15.76 0.89
CA TRP A 16 -8.92 14.45 0.36
C TRP A 16 -8.35 14.54 -1.06
N ALA A 17 -8.94 15.39 -1.92
CA ALA A 17 -8.39 15.67 -3.24
C ALA A 17 -7.00 16.32 -3.16
N ARG A 18 -6.81 17.28 -2.25
CA ARG A 18 -5.50 17.89 -1.99
C ARG A 18 -4.47 16.86 -1.51
N ILE A 19 -4.86 15.96 -0.60
CA ILE A 19 -3.98 14.87 -0.13
C ILE A 19 -3.60 13.98 -1.32
N GLY A 20 -4.58 13.51 -2.11
CA GLY A 20 -4.33 12.67 -3.27
C GLY A 20 -3.38 13.30 -4.28
N LEU A 21 -3.60 14.57 -4.65
CA LEU A 21 -2.76 15.31 -5.59
C LEU A 21 -1.34 15.56 -5.08
N LEU A 22 -1.12 15.60 -3.76
CA LEU A 22 0.16 15.90 -3.14
C LEU A 22 0.89 14.65 -2.59
N SER A 23 0.30 13.46 -2.75
CA SER A 23 0.77 12.20 -2.14
C SER A 23 2.00 11.60 -2.85
N PHE A 24 3.10 12.33 -2.90
CA PHE A 24 4.40 11.88 -3.41
C PHE A 24 5.32 11.41 -2.27
N GLY A 25 6.40 10.70 -2.62
CA GLY A 25 7.48 10.38 -1.68
C GLY A 25 7.30 9.07 -0.89
N GLY A 26 6.54 8.13 -1.45
CA GLY A 26 6.32 6.80 -0.88
C GLY A 26 5.52 6.81 0.44
N PRO A 27 5.38 5.64 1.11
CA PRO A 27 4.48 5.49 2.26
C PRO A 27 4.77 6.47 3.40
N ALA A 28 6.04 6.69 3.74
CA ALA A 28 6.42 7.60 4.81
C ALA A 28 6.10 9.06 4.50
N GLY A 29 6.34 9.51 3.26
CA GLY A 29 6.01 10.87 2.81
C GLY A 29 4.50 11.11 2.81
N GLN A 30 3.73 10.12 2.35
CA GLN A 30 2.27 10.16 2.33
C GLN A 30 1.68 10.22 3.74
N ILE A 31 2.15 9.38 4.66
CA ILE A 31 1.68 9.40 6.05
C ILE A 31 2.08 10.73 6.73
N ALA A 32 3.28 11.25 6.47
CA ALA A 32 3.70 12.55 7.01
C ALA A 32 2.87 13.72 6.44
N LEU A 33 2.53 13.69 5.15
CA LEU A 33 1.62 14.65 4.52
C LEU A 33 0.24 14.60 5.16
N MET A 34 -0.31 13.39 5.33
CA MET A 34 -1.60 13.20 5.99
C MET A 34 -1.56 13.68 7.44
N HIS A 35 -0.49 13.39 8.19
CA HIS A 35 -0.31 13.89 9.55
C HIS A 35 -0.32 15.42 9.57
N ARG A 36 0.53 16.07 8.77
CA ARG A 36 0.57 17.53 8.65
C ARG A 36 -0.81 18.11 8.32
N ILE A 37 -1.49 17.60 7.30
CA ILE A 37 -2.77 18.17 6.87
C ILE A 37 -3.86 17.88 7.91
N LEU A 38 -4.03 16.64 8.34
CA LEU A 38 -5.18 16.21 9.14
C LEU A 38 -5.03 16.52 10.64
N VAL A 39 -3.80 16.43 11.17
CA VAL A 39 -3.47 16.66 12.59
C VAL A 39 -3.07 18.11 12.82
N GLU A 40 -2.10 18.63 12.07
CA GLU A 40 -1.53 19.97 12.35
C GLU A 40 -2.38 21.10 11.75
N GLU A 41 -2.67 21.05 10.44
CA GLU A 41 -3.40 22.11 9.72
C GLU A 41 -4.89 22.08 10.09
N GLN A 42 -5.57 20.95 9.88
CA GLN A 42 -7.03 20.83 10.06
C GLN A 42 -7.45 20.54 11.50
N LYS A 43 -6.59 19.89 12.31
CA LYS A 43 -6.90 19.41 13.66
C LYS A 43 -8.17 18.57 13.74
N TRP A 44 -8.40 17.70 12.75
CA TRP A 44 -9.52 16.76 12.76
C TRP A 44 -9.34 15.65 13.79
N LEU A 45 -8.10 15.18 13.97
CA LEU A 45 -7.71 14.18 14.94
C LEU A 45 -6.38 14.53 15.59
N GLY A 46 -6.20 14.13 16.85
CA GLY A 46 -4.95 14.34 17.59
C GLY A 46 -3.92 13.25 17.33
N GLU A 47 -2.73 13.45 17.92
CA GLU A 47 -1.55 12.61 17.72
C GLU A 47 -1.82 11.13 18.08
N ARG A 48 -2.41 10.91 19.26
CA ARG A 48 -2.66 9.58 19.79
C ARG A 48 -3.64 8.81 18.90
N ARG A 49 -4.70 9.47 18.44
CA ARG A 49 -5.68 8.87 17.54
C ARG A 49 -5.11 8.58 16.15
N PHE A 50 -4.29 9.47 15.62
CA PHE A 50 -3.60 9.25 14.34
C PHE A 50 -2.68 8.03 14.41
N LEU A 51 -1.85 7.94 15.46
CA LEU A 51 -0.96 6.81 15.67
C LEU A 51 -1.73 5.50 15.92
N HIS A 52 -2.86 5.55 16.63
CA HIS A 52 -3.71 4.38 16.80
C HIS A 52 -4.25 3.86 15.47
N ALA A 53 -4.77 4.76 14.61
CA ALA A 53 -5.23 4.40 13.27
C ALA A 53 -4.10 3.83 12.41
N LEU A 54 -2.91 4.45 12.45
CA LEU A 54 -1.73 3.98 11.72
C LEU A 54 -1.32 2.57 12.16
N ASN A 55 -1.21 2.34 13.47
CA ASN A 55 -0.84 1.04 14.01
C ASN A 55 -1.87 -0.03 13.63
N TYR A 56 -3.16 0.31 13.58
CA TYR A 56 -4.20 -0.60 13.12
C TYR A 56 -4.02 -0.97 11.64
N CYS A 57 -3.80 0.02 10.76
CA CYS A 57 -3.56 -0.23 9.34
C CYS A 57 -2.32 -1.10 9.08
N MET A 58 -1.28 -0.99 9.90
CA MET A 58 -0.09 -1.84 9.78
C MET A 58 -0.33 -3.34 10.04
N LEU A 59 -1.44 -3.69 10.68
CA LEU A 59 -1.84 -5.09 10.88
C LEU A 59 -2.61 -5.67 9.68
N LEU A 60 -3.12 -4.81 8.80
CA LEU A 60 -3.93 -5.20 7.66
C LEU A 60 -3.04 -5.37 6.41
N PRO A 61 -3.33 -6.34 5.53
CA PRO A 61 -2.61 -6.46 4.28
C PRO A 61 -2.97 -5.30 3.34
N GLY A 62 -1.97 -4.70 2.69
CA GLY A 62 -2.12 -3.64 1.71
C GLY A 62 -1.33 -2.35 2.00
N PRO A 63 -1.51 -1.32 1.15
CA PRO A 63 -0.79 -0.05 1.28
C PRO A 63 -1.27 0.77 2.49
N GLU A 64 -0.41 0.98 3.48
CA GLU A 64 -0.78 1.53 4.78
C GLU A 64 -1.35 2.96 4.68
N ALA A 65 -0.75 3.80 3.84
CA ALA A 65 -1.19 5.19 3.68
C ALA A 65 -2.61 5.29 3.08
N MET A 66 -2.93 4.44 2.10
CA MET A 66 -4.26 4.39 1.50
C MET A 66 -5.29 3.87 2.50
N GLN A 67 -4.97 2.80 3.23
CA GLN A 67 -5.85 2.27 4.28
C GLN A 67 -6.10 3.32 5.38
N LEU A 68 -5.07 4.08 5.77
CA LEU A 68 -5.20 5.16 6.73
C LEU A 68 -6.11 6.28 6.21
N ALA A 69 -6.00 6.62 4.92
CA ALA A 69 -6.90 7.60 4.29
C ALA A 69 -8.35 7.12 4.32
N VAL A 70 -8.60 5.86 3.94
CA VAL A 70 -9.94 5.24 4.01
C VAL A 70 -10.46 5.20 5.45
N TYR A 71 -9.62 4.81 6.41
CA TYR A 71 -9.99 4.73 7.82
C TYR A 71 -10.38 6.10 8.39
N ILE A 72 -9.55 7.14 8.17
CA ILE A 72 -9.83 8.48 8.67
C ILE A 72 -11.01 9.09 7.92
N GLY A 73 -11.12 8.88 6.61
CA GLY A 73 -12.29 9.28 5.83
C GLY A 73 -13.57 8.65 6.36
N TRP A 74 -13.53 7.37 6.73
CA TRP A 74 -14.64 6.67 7.35
C TRP A 74 -14.98 7.21 8.73
N LEU A 75 -13.97 7.47 9.54
CA LEU A 75 -14.14 8.06 10.87
C LEU A 75 -14.80 9.45 10.80
N MET A 76 -14.50 10.20 9.74
CA MET A 76 -15.01 11.56 9.52
C MET A 76 -16.44 11.57 8.93
N HIS A 77 -16.71 10.83 7.86
CA HIS A 77 -18.01 10.89 7.16
C HIS A 77 -18.61 9.51 6.86
N ARG A 78 -18.36 8.53 7.74
CA ARG A 78 -18.85 7.14 7.64
C ARG A 78 -18.44 6.51 6.29
N THR A 79 -19.20 5.54 5.81
CA THR A 79 -18.89 4.79 4.57
C THR A 79 -18.57 5.67 3.37
N ILE A 80 -19.35 6.73 3.14
CA ILE A 80 -19.12 7.67 2.03
C ILE A 80 -17.77 8.39 2.18
N GLY A 81 -17.43 8.83 3.38
CA GLY A 81 -16.13 9.46 3.65
C GLY A 81 -14.95 8.55 3.35
N GLY A 82 -15.05 7.27 3.73
CA GLY A 82 -14.01 6.28 3.45
C GLY A 82 -13.85 6.01 1.95
N ILE A 83 -14.96 5.90 1.22
CA ILE A 83 -14.96 5.71 -0.25
C ILE A 83 -14.32 6.92 -0.93
N ILE A 84 -14.74 8.14 -0.59
CA ILE A 84 -14.20 9.38 -1.18
C ILE A 84 -12.71 9.51 -0.90
N ALA A 85 -12.30 9.31 0.36
CA ALA A 85 -10.89 9.41 0.75
C ALA A 85 -10.03 8.39 -0.01
N GLY A 86 -10.45 7.12 -0.07
CA GLY A 86 -9.72 6.08 -0.79
C GLY A 86 -9.64 6.31 -2.29
N LEU A 87 -10.75 6.67 -2.93
CA LEU A 87 -10.79 6.95 -4.37
C LEU A 87 -9.91 8.15 -4.72
N LEU A 88 -10.06 9.27 -4.02
CA LEU A 88 -9.27 10.48 -4.30
C LEU A 88 -7.78 10.30 -3.98
N PHE A 89 -7.43 9.39 -3.08
CA PHE A 89 -6.02 9.07 -2.80
C PHE A 89 -5.34 8.34 -3.97
N VAL A 90 -6.07 7.49 -4.71
CA VAL A 90 -5.53 6.66 -5.80
C VAL A 90 -5.76 7.30 -7.17
N LEU A 91 -6.86 8.02 -7.36
CA LEU A 91 -7.32 8.50 -8.67
C LEU A 91 -6.27 9.35 -9.43
N PRO A 92 -5.55 10.31 -8.81
CA PRO A 92 -4.53 11.08 -9.51
C PRO A 92 -3.41 10.20 -10.07
N GLY A 93 -2.93 9.26 -9.27
CA GLY A 93 -1.93 8.28 -9.70
C GLY A 93 -2.46 7.37 -10.79
N LEU A 94 -3.74 7.00 -10.74
CA LEU A 94 -4.35 6.05 -11.69
C LEU A 94 -4.35 6.68 -13.07
N VAL A 95 -4.77 7.94 -13.16
CA VAL A 95 -4.78 8.70 -14.41
C VAL A 95 -3.36 8.90 -14.91
N ALA A 96 -2.42 9.29 -14.03
CA ALA A 96 -1.03 9.54 -14.41
C ALA A 96 -0.34 8.27 -14.93
N ILE A 97 -0.43 7.16 -14.19
CA ILE A 97 0.18 5.88 -14.58
C ILE A 97 -0.48 5.33 -15.85
N MET A 98 -1.79 5.49 -16.03
CA MET A 98 -2.44 5.06 -17.27
C MET A 98 -1.89 5.85 -18.46
N GLY A 99 -1.79 7.17 -18.34
CA GLY A 99 -1.22 8.02 -19.38
C GLY A 99 0.24 7.65 -19.70
N LEU A 100 1.05 7.45 -18.67
CA LEU A 100 2.45 7.03 -18.83
C LEU A 100 2.58 5.62 -19.43
N SER A 101 1.66 4.71 -19.11
CA SER A 101 1.63 3.36 -19.69
C SER A 101 1.34 3.39 -21.19
N TRP A 102 0.38 4.23 -21.63
CA TRP A 102 0.14 4.46 -23.05
C TRP A 102 1.35 5.09 -23.75
N ILE A 103 1.98 6.08 -23.13
CA ILE A 103 3.19 6.71 -23.67
C ILE A 103 4.31 5.69 -23.82
N TYR A 104 4.51 4.85 -22.81
CA TYR A 104 5.49 3.75 -22.83
C TYR A 104 5.23 2.78 -23.97
N ALA A 105 3.99 2.30 -24.11
CA ALA A 105 3.61 1.33 -25.13
C ALA A 105 3.75 1.86 -26.56
N ILE A 106 3.42 3.13 -26.81
CA ILE A 106 3.44 3.71 -28.16
C ILE A 106 4.83 4.22 -28.54
N TRP A 107 5.54 4.88 -27.62
CA TRP A 107 6.76 5.64 -27.92
C TRP A 107 8.01 5.15 -27.18
N GLY A 108 7.93 4.09 -26.38
CA GLY A 108 9.04 3.59 -25.56
C GLY A 108 10.30 3.23 -26.35
N ASN A 109 10.16 2.89 -27.63
CA ASN A 109 11.28 2.54 -28.53
C ASN A 109 11.84 3.74 -29.32
N THR A 110 11.49 4.97 -28.95
CA THR A 110 12.12 6.17 -29.54
C THR A 110 13.38 6.50 -28.74
N GLY A 111 14.50 6.80 -29.41
CA GLY A 111 15.79 6.99 -28.74
C GLY A 111 15.81 8.08 -27.66
N VAL A 112 14.89 9.05 -27.72
CA VAL A 112 14.70 10.07 -26.66
C VAL A 112 14.06 9.47 -25.41
N LEU A 113 12.97 8.69 -25.56
CA LEU A 113 12.32 8.05 -24.41
C LEU A 113 13.19 6.93 -23.84
N GLU A 114 13.93 6.21 -24.68
CA GLU A 114 14.88 5.20 -24.22
C GLU A 114 15.94 5.80 -23.29
N GLY A 115 16.53 6.95 -23.68
CA GLY A 115 17.47 7.68 -22.84
C GLY A 115 16.85 8.20 -21.53
N LEU A 116 15.61 8.69 -21.59
CA LEU A 116 14.85 9.13 -20.41
C LEU A 116 14.59 7.96 -19.44
N PHE A 117 14.10 6.83 -19.95
CA PHE A 117 13.86 5.63 -19.16
C PHE A 117 15.15 5.05 -18.61
N PHE A 118 16.27 5.12 -19.34
CA PHE A 118 17.57 4.73 -18.80
C PHE A 118 17.97 5.59 -17.59
N GLY A 119 17.83 6.92 -17.68
CA GLY A 119 18.03 7.82 -16.54
C GLY A 119 17.08 7.50 -15.37
N LEU A 120 15.83 7.19 -15.68
CA LEU A 120 14.84 6.78 -14.68
C LEU A 120 15.22 5.46 -14.00
N LYS A 121 15.73 4.45 -14.74
CA LYS A 121 16.22 3.18 -14.17
C LYS A 121 17.32 3.41 -13.13
N ALA A 122 18.25 4.32 -13.39
CA ALA A 122 19.30 4.67 -12.43
C ALA A 122 18.71 5.31 -11.16
N ALA A 123 17.73 6.20 -11.29
CA ALA A 123 17.03 6.80 -10.15
C ALA A 123 16.22 5.76 -9.35
N VAL A 124 15.53 4.85 -10.04
CA VAL A 124 14.78 3.74 -9.43
C VAL A 124 15.70 2.83 -8.65
N LEU A 125 16.86 2.46 -9.20
CA LEU A 125 17.84 1.65 -8.47
C LEU A 125 18.26 2.34 -7.17
N ALA A 126 18.54 3.64 -7.19
CA ALA A 126 18.86 4.40 -5.98
C ALA A 126 17.70 4.41 -4.96
N ILE A 127 16.46 4.58 -5.42
CA ILE A 127 15.26 4.53 -4.56
C ILE A 127 15.05 3.13 -3.96
N VAL A 128 15.23 2.07 -4.76
CA VAL A 128 15.11 0.68 -4.29
C VAL A 128 16.17 0.38 -3.24
N VAL A 129 17.44 0.77 -3.48
CA VAL A 129 18.52 0.64 -2.48
C VAL A 129 18.18 1.42 -1.21
N GLN A 130 17.69 2.65 -1.34
CA GLN A 130 17.25 3.46 -0.20
C GLN A 130 16.11 2.79 0.56
N ALA A 131 15.13 2.21 -0.14
CA ALA A 131 14.00 1.50 0.44
C ALA A 131 14.46 0.26 1.21
N VAL A 132 15.37 -0.54 0.64
CA VAL A 132 16.00 -1.69 1.31
C VAL A 132 16.72 -1.26 2.59
N ILE A 133 17.54 -0.21 2.54
CA ILE A 133 18.24 0.31 3.72
C ILE A 133 17.25 0.84 4.78
N ARG A 134 16.23 1.59 4.35
CA ARG A 134 15.22 2.18 5.24
C ARG A 134 14.34 1.11 5.91
N ILE A 135 13.86 0.12 5.16
CA ILE A 135 13.05 -0.98 5.68
C ILE A 135 13.91 -1.90 6.54
N GLY A 136 15.10 -2.27 6.04
CA GLY A 136 16.06 -3.11 6.75
C GLY A 136 16.48 -2.53 8.10
N SER A 137 16.81 -1.24 8.18
CA SER A 137 17.17 -0.59 9.46
C SER A 137 16.00 -0.52 10.46
N ARG A 138 14.76 -0.52 9.97
CA ARG A 138 13.55 -0.56 10.81
C ARG A 138 13.18 -1.97 11.24
N ALA A 139 13.33 -2.97 10.38
CA ALA A 139 12.91 -4.35 10.64
C ALA A 139 14.02 -5.22 11.27
N LEU A 140 15.28 -5.07 10.85
CA LEU A 140 16.40 -5.94 11.24
C LEU A 140 17.12 -5.35 12.46
N LYS A 141 16.58 -5.61 13.66
CA LYS A 141 17.11 -5.05 14.92
C LYS A 141 18.25 -5.85 15.54
N ASN A 142 18.43 -7.11 15.15
CA ASN A 142 19.44 -7.98 15.74
C ASN A 142 19.98 -9.00 14.73
N ARG A 143 21.03 -9.74 15.12
CA ARG A 143 21.71 -10.74 14.28
C ARG A 143 20.79 -11.88 13.85
N THR A 144 19.81 -12.26 14.68
CA THR A 144 18.84 -13.31 14.35
C THR A 144 17.93 -12.88 13.20
N MET A 145 17.42 -11.64 13.24
CA MET A 145 16.59 -11.09 12.16
C MET A 145 17.38 -10.97 10.85
N ILE A 146 18.66 -10.55 10.91
CA ILE A 146 19.55 -10.55 9.75
C ILE A 146 19.76 -11.96 9.21
N GLY A 147 19.95 -12.95 10.09
CA GLY A 147 20.07 -14.36 9.71
C GLY A 147 18.83 -14.90 9.00
N ILE A 148 17.63 -14.57 9.51
CA ILE A 148 16.36 -14.91 8.83
C ILE A 148 16.30 -14.22 7.46
N ALA A 149 16.63 -12.94 7.36
CA ALA A 149 16.63 -12.23 6.09
C ALA A 149 17.59 -12.84 5.06
N ALA A 150 18.81 -13.21 5.48
CA ALA A 150 19.78 -13.88 4.62
C ALA A 150 19.32 -15.28 4.18
N ALA A 151 18.73 -16.06 5.11
CA ALA A 151 18.16 -17.36 4.79
C ALA A 151 16.98 -17.26 3.82
N SER A 152 16.08 -16.29 4.01
CA SER A 152 14.98 -15.99 3.10
C SER A 152 15.47 -15.57 1.72
N PHE A 153 16.53 -14.75 1.65
CA PHE A 153 17.16 -14.37 0.39
C PHE A 153 17.72 -15.60 -0.34
N LEU A 154 18.45 -16.47 0.35
CA LEU A 154 18.96 -17.71 -0.25
C LEU A 154 17.83 -18.64 -0.69
N ALA A 155 16.77 -18.78 0.11
CA ALA A 155 15.61 -19.60 -0.21
C ALA A 155 14.95 -19.16 -1.53
N ILE A 156 14.71 -17.86 -1.72
CA ILE A 156 14.09 -17.38 -2.97
C ILE A 156 15.08 -17.37 -4.14
N PHE A 157 16.31 -16.90 -3.93
CA PHE A 157 17.28 -16.69 -5.01
C PHE A 157 17.93 -17.98 -5.51
N ALA A 158 18.37 -18.86 -4.60
CA ALA A 158 19.11 -20.06 -4.96
C ALA A 158 18.20 -21.30 -5.13
N PHE A 159 17.09 -21.36 -4.39
CA PHE A 159 16.21 -22.54 -4.36
C PHE A 159 14.82 -22.28 -4.97
N GLY A 160 14.52 -21.06 -5.40
CA GLY A 160 13.22 -20.72 -6.00
C GLY A 160 12.03 -20.95 -5.06
N VAL A 161 12.24 -20.88 -3.74
CA VAL A 161 11.16 -21.12 -2.76
C VAL A 161 10.09 -20.03 -2.91
N PRO A 162 8.79 -20.40 -3.02
CA PRO A 162 7.73 -19.42 -3.18
C PRO A 162 7.66 -18.43 -2.02
N PHE A 163 7.51 -17.15 -2.35
CA PHE A 163 7.45 -16.05 -1.37
C PHE A 163 6.41 -16.26 -0.24
N PRO A 164 5.18 -16.76 -0.49
CA PRO A 164 4.23 -17.02 0.59
C PRO A 164 4.74 -18.04 1.62
N VAL A 165 5.49 -19.05 1.18
CA VAL A 165 6.10 -20.06 2.07
C VAL A 165 7.16 -19.41 2.95
N ILE A 166 7.96 -18.49 2.39
CA ILE A 166 8.97 -17.73 3.14
C ILE A 166 8.30 -16.86 4.21
N ILE A 167 7.20 -16.17 3.88
CA ILE A 167 6.46 -15.38 4.87
C ILE A 167 5.91 -16.27 5.99
N LEU A 168 5.24 -17.37 5.64
CA LEU A 168 4.61 -18.25 6.62
C LEU A 168 5.65 -18.88 7.56
N THR A 169 6.77 -19.32 7.02
CA THR A 169 7.87 -19.89 7.82
C THR A 169 8.52 -18.83 8.71
N ALA A 170 8.80 -17.62 8.20
CA ALA A 170 9.33 -16.52 9.00
C ALA A 170 8.37 -16.09 10.12
N ALA A 171 7.06 -16.02 9.83
CA ALA A 171 6.03 -15.72 10.81
C ALA A 171 5.94 -16.80 11.90
N LEU A 172 6.01 -18.08 11.52
CA LEU A 172 6.01 -19.20 12.46
C LEU A 172 7.25 -19.17 13.36
N VAL A 173 8.44 -18.94 12.79
CA VAL A 173 9.69 -18.81 13.55
C VAL A 173 9.61 -17.64 14.52
N GLY A 174 9.08 -16.49 14.09
CA GLY A 174 8.86 -15.33 14.96
C GLY A 174 7.88 -15.64 16.10
N PHE A 175 6.77 -16.30 15.81
CA PHE A 175 5.74 -16.68 16.79
C PHE A 175 6.27 -17.66 17.84
N VAL A 176 6.94 -18.73 17.39
CA VAL A 176 7.53 -19.74 18.28
C VAL A 176 8.66 -19.12 19.10
N GLY A 177 9.51 -18.29 18.48
CA GLY A 177 10.59 -17.59 19.17
C GLY A 177 10.10 -16.63 20.25
N ALA A 178 9.02 -15.88 19.97
CA ALA A 178 8.38 -15.01 20.95
C ALA A 178 7.74 -15.82 22.10
N ARG A 179 7.04 -16.92 21.80
CA ARG A 179 6.46 -17.81 22.82
C ARG A 179 7.50 -18.50 23.70
N ALA A 180 8.66 -18.84 23.13
CA ALA A 180 9.79 -19.43 23.86
C ALA A 180 10.54 -18.41 24.74
N GLY A 181 10.13 -17.14 24.74
CA GLY A 181 10.75 -16.09 25.55
C GLY A 181 12.13 -15.64 25.07
N LEU A 182 12.49 -15.95 23.81
CA LEU A 182 13.78 -15.54 23.25
C LEU A 182 13.83 -14.02 23.10
N VAL A 183 14.84 -13.39 23.73
CA VAL A 183 15.05 -11.93 23.73
C VAL A 183 15.11 -11.35 22.31
N ALA A 184 15.62 -12.12 21.34
CA ALA A 184 15.70 -11.71 19.94
C ALA A 184 14.34 -11.50 19.25
N PHE A 185 13.24 -12.04 19.79
CA PHE A 185 11.90 -11.96 19.23
C PHE A 185 10.92 -11.16 20.12
N GLN A 186 11.40 -10.57 21.21
CA GLN A 186 10.59 -9.66 22.03
C GLN A 186 10.53 -8.29 21.36
N GLY A 187 9.32 -7.82 21.04
CA GLY A 187 9.10 -6.58 20.30
C GLY A 187 9.63 -5.34 21.02
N GLY A 188 10.74 -4.78 20.52
CA GLY A 188 11.29 -3.51 20.98
C GLY A 188 11.10 -2.42 19.92
N GLY A 189 10.06 -1.60 20.04
CA GLY A 189 9.93 -0.39 19.22
C GLY A 189 8.50 0.02 18.91
N GLY A 190 7.82 0.64 19.89
CA GLY A 190 6.72 1.55 19.57
C GLY A 190 7.23 2.65 18.64
N HIS A 191 6.42 3.04 17.66
CA HIS A 191 6.78 4.09 16.72
C HIS A 191 7.23 5.36 17.46
N GLY A 192 8.42 5.85 17.10
CA GLY A 192 8.95 7.11 17.62
C GLY A 192 7.98 8.25 17.33
N LYS A 193 8.01 9.26 18.21
CA LYS A 193 7.18 10.48 18.10
C LYS A 193 7.14 10.98 16.66
N MET A 194 5.94 11.13 16.10
CA MET A 194 5.74 11.60 14.73
C MET A 194 5.39 13.09 14.79
N GLY A 195 6.20 13.94 14.16
CA GLY A 195 6.01 15.40 14.18
C GLY A 195 6.56 16.12 15.43
N GLY A 196 6.87 17.42 15.26
CA GLY A 196 7.39 18.28 16.33
C GLY A 196 6.29 18.94 17.18
N THR A 197 5.04 18.93 16.71
CA THR A 197 3.89 19.59 17.36
C THR A 197 2.96 18.54 17.94
N GLN A 198 2.88 18.41 19.27
CA GLN A 198 1.92 17.50 19.90
C GLN A 198 0.53 18.14 19.94
N VAL A 199 -0.36 17.70 19.06
CA VAL A 199 -1.78 18.08 19.11
C VAL A 199 -2.52 17.07 19.99
N ALA A 200 -3.00 17.51 21.15
CA ALA A 200 -3.76 16.68 22.07
C ALA A 200 -5.14 16.34 21.47
N ASP A 201 -5.61 15.10 21.67
CA ASP A 201 -6.93 14.66 21.18
C ASP A 201 -8.06 15.58 21.67
N ALA A 202 -7.99 16.08 22.91
CA ALA A 202 -8.96 17.00 23.50
C ALA A 202 -9.12 18.34 22.75
N ASP A 203 -8.09 18.76 22.01
CA ASP A 203 -8.07 20.01 21.25
C ASP A 203 -8.51 19.81 19.78
N THR A 204 -8.92 18.59 19.42
CA THR A 204 -9.27 18.22 18.05
C THR A 204 -10.77 17.99 17.87
N LEU A 205 -11.22 18.01 16.62
CA LEU A 205 -12.63 17.89 16.26
C LEU A 205 -13.27 16.61 16.80
N LEU A 206 -12.59 15.47 16.66
CA LEU A 206 -13.11 14.18 17.14
C LEU A 206 -12.93 13.98 18.66
N GLY A 207 -12.21 14.88 19.33
CA GLY A 207 -11.98 14.83 20.77
C GLY A 207 -11.34 13.52 21.25
N GLU A 208 -11.45 13.27 22.56
CA GLU A 208 -11.00 12.01 23.17
C GLU A 208 -11.99 10.86 23.01
N GLY A 209 -13.28 11.17 22.83
CA GLY A 209 -14.35 10.17 22.69
C GLY A 209 -14.30 9.46 21.33
N THR A 210 -14.80 8.23 21.27
CA THR A 210 -14.97 7.51 20.01
C THR A 210 -16.36 7.81 19.42
N PRO A 211 -16.47 8.16 18.12
CA PRO A 211 -17.77 8.42 17.50
C PRO A 211 -18.70 7.20 17.58
N ASP A 212 -20.01 7.40 17.78
CA ASP A 212 -20.96 6.30 17.99
C ASP A 212 -20.98 5.27 16.86
N HIS A 213 -20.79 5.72 15.61
CA HIS A 213 -20.77 4.85 14.44
C HIS A 213 -19.57 3.89 14.40
N THR A 214 -18.57 4.09 15.27
CA THR A 214 -17.44 3.16 15.42
C THR A 214 -17.80 1.94 16.26
N ARG A 215 -18.94 1.98 16.97
CA ARG A 215 -19.49 0.83 17.72
C ARG A 215 -20.25 -0.07 16.76
N VAL A 216 -19.54 -1.00 16.16
CA VAL A 216 -20.10 -1.96 15.20
C VAL A 216 -20.54 -3.25 15.87
N SER A 217 -21.74 -3.72 15.51
CA SER A 217 -22.25 -5.04 15.94
C SER A 217 -21.71 -6.14 15.03
N ALA A 218 -21.65 -7.37 15.54
CA ALA A 218 -21.22 -8.53 14.76
C ALA A 218 -22.07 -8.74 13.49
N GLY A 219 -23.38 -8.50 13.57
CA GLY A 219 -24.28 -8.60 12.41
C GLY A 219 -24.00 -7.55 11.35
N TRP A 220 -23.69 -6.31 11.75
CA TRP A 220 -23.27 -5.27 10.80
C TRP A 220 -21.93 -5.63 10.14
N ALA A 221 -20.96 -6.08 10.94
CA ALA A 221 -19.64 -6.48 10.45
C ALA A 221 -19.76 -7.63 9.42
N ALA A 222 -20.51 -8.69 9.75
CA ALA A 222 -20.75 -9.80 8.85
C ALA A 222 -21.42 -9.38 7.53
N ARG A 223 -22.43 -8.50 7.60
CA ARG A 223 -23.12 -7.97 6.41
C ARG A 223 -22.17 -7.18 5.51
N ILE A 224 -21.37 -6.29 6.10
CA ILE A 224 -20.46 -5.44 5.34
C ILE A 224 -19.31 -6.27 4.74
N SER A 225 -18.75 -7.20 5.50
CA SER A 225 -17.78 -8.18 4.98
C SER A 225 -18.36 -8.98 3.82
N ALA A 226 -19.60 -9.47 3.91
CA ALA A 226 -20.25 -10.19 2.81
C ALA A 226 -20.44 -9.31 1.56
N VAL A 227 -20.81 -8.03 1.72
CA VAL A 227 -20.92 -7.09 0.61
C VAL A 227 -19.57 -6.86 -0.07
N PHE A 228 -18.51 -6.56 0.69
CA PHE A 228 -17.19 -6.31 0.12
C PHE A 228 -16.55 -7.56 -0.48
N LEU A 229 -16.75 -8.73 0.13
CA LEU A 229 -16.33 -10.02 -0.45
C LEU A 229 -17.10 -10.30 -1.74
N GLY A 230 -18.39 -10.00 -1.81
CA GLY A 230 -19.17 -10.11 -3.04
C GLY A 230 -18.65 -9.18 -4.14
N LEU A 231 -18.45 -7.90 -3.82
CA LEU A 231 -17.92 -6.90 -4.75
C LEU A 231 -16.52 -7.26 -5.28
N TRP A 232 -15.74 -8.00 -4.51
CA TRP A 232 -14.42 -8.45 -4.93
C TRP A 232 -14.45 -9.79 -5.67
N LEU A 233 -15.04 -10.84 -5.09
CA LEU A 233 -14.94 -12.21 -5.61
C LEU A 233 -15.88 -12.49 -6.78
N VAL A 234 -17.04 -11.84 -6.86
CA VAL A 234 -17.99 -12.04 -7.97
C VAL A 234 -17.38 -11.66 -9.32
N PRO A 235 -16.77 -10.47 -9.52
CA PRO A 235 -16.15 -10.14 -10.80
C PRO A 235 -14.96 -11.04 -11.13
N VAL A 236 -14.16 -11.44 -10.14
CA VAL A 236 -13.07 -12.40 -10.35
C VAL A 236 -13.63 -13.74 -10.84
N ALA A 237 -14.62 -14.31 -10.14
CA ALA A 237 -15.26 -15.56 -10.54
C ALA A 237 -15.91 -15.45 -11.92
N ALA A 238 -16.55 -14.33 -12.23
CA ALA A 238 -17.16 -14.09 -13.54
C ALA A 238 -16.12 -14.12 -14.67
N LEU A 239 -14.94 -13.51 -14.49
CA LEU A 239 -13.87 -13.57 -15.50
C LEU A 239 -13.42 -15.01 -15.75
N PHE A 240 -13.17 -15.79 -14.70
CA PHE A 240 -12.79 -17.20 -14.83
C PHE A 240 -13.87 -18.06 -15.50
N LEU A 241 -15.15 -17.80 -15.21
CA LEU A 241 -16.27 -18.55 -15.79
C LEU A 241 -16.58 -18.18 -17.24
N ILE A 242 -16.42 -16.90 -17.61
CA ILE A 242 -16.79 -16.38 -18.93
C ILE A 242 -15.62 -16.44 -19.91
N LEU A 243 -14.42 -16.05 -19.49
CA LEU A 243 -13.24 -15.92 -20.34
C LEU A 243 -12.29 -17.13 -20.20
N GLY A 244 -12.45 -17.93 -19.15
CA GLY A 244 -11.59 -19.09 -18.87
C GLY A 244 -10.31 -18.74 -18.10
N PRO A 245 -9.60 -19.76 -17.57
CA PRO A 245 -8.42 -19.56 -16.72
C PRO A 245 -7.16 -19.09 -17.48
N GLU A 246 -7.09 -19.35 -18.78
CA GLU A 246 -5.95 -18.97 -19.62
C GLU A 246 -6.01 -17.50 -20.10
N ASN A 247 -7.18 -16.85 -20.00
CA ASN A 247 -7.32 -15.47 -20.45
C ASN A 247 -6.59 -14.49 -19.52
N VAL A 248 -5.94 -13.48 -20.10
CA VAL A 248 -5.11 -12.53 -19.36
C VAL A 248 -5.88 -11.81 -18.25
N PHE A 249 -7.16 -11.46 -18.49
CA PHE A 249 -7.96 -10.75 -17.49
C PHE A 249 -8.29 -11.64 -16.29
N SER A 250 -8.53 -12.94 -16.53
CA SER A 250 -8.71 -13.93 -15.47
C SER A 250 -7.42 -14.11 -14.66
N GLN A 251 -6.28 -14.26 -15.33
CA GLN A 251 -4.99 -14.42 -14.67
C GLN A 251 -4.62 -13.17 -13.85
N ILE A 252 -4.78 -11.97 -14.40
CA ILE A 252 -4.60 -10.69 -13.70
C ILE A 252 -5.50 -10.63 -12.47
N ALA A 253 -6.81 -10.89 -12.64
CA ALA A 253 -7.78 -10.84 -11.55
C ALA A 253 -7.47 -11.84 -10.43
N GLY A 254 -7.11 -13.09 -10.79
CA GLY A 254 -6.75 -14.13 -9.83
C GLY A 254 -5.46 -13.81 -9.09
N PHE A 255 -4.40 -13.46 -9.83
CA PHE A 255 -3.10 -13.12 -9.27
C PHE A 255 -3.19 -11.95 -8.29
N PHE A 256 -3.73 -10.81 -8.72
CA PHE A 256 -3.82 -9.63 -7.85
C PHE A 256 -4.79 -9.83 -6.68
N SER A 257 -5.79 -10.71 -6.81
CA SER A 257 -6.65 -11.11 -5.68
C SER A 257 -5.87 -11.87 -4.62
N VAL A 258 -5.06 -12.86 -4.99
CA VAL A 258 -4.21 -13.57 -4.03
C VAL A 258 -3.24 -12.60 -3.37
N MET A 259 -2.62 -11.74 -4.19
CA MET A 259 -1.67 -10.73 -3.71
C MET A 259 -2.27 -9.80 -2.67
N ALA A 260 -3.50 -9.32 -2.87
CA ALA A 260 -4.18 -8.43 -1.93
C ALA A 260 -4.28 -9.02 -0.50
N VAL A 261 -4.36 -10.35 -0.35
CA VAL A 261 -4.47 -11.01 0.96
C VAL A 261 -3.11 -11.25 1.62
N VAL A 262 -2.04 -11.37 0.82
CA VAL A 262 -0.69 -11.73 1.32
C VAL A 262 0.28 -10.54 1.39
N THR A 263 -0.17 -9.34 1.02
CA THR A 263 0.67 -8.12 1.02
C THR A 263 0.79 -7.53 2.41
N PHE A 264 1.67 -8.07 3.26
CA PHE A 264 2.01 -7.48 4.55
C PHE A 264 3.30 -6.66 4.49
N GLY A 265 3.36 -5.53 5.19
CA GLY A 265 4.58 -4.69 5.27
C GLY A 265 4.74 -3.69 4.12
N GLY A 266 3.64 -3.28 3.50
CA GLY A 266 3.58 -2.20 2.53
C GLY A 266 3.92 -2.61 1.10
N ALA A 267 3.83 -1.65 0.17
CA ALA A 267 3.97 -1.91 -1.27
C ALA A 267 5.29 -2.63 -1.61
N TYR A 268 6.42 -2.18 -1.05
CA TYR A 268 7.76 -2.70 -1.38
C TYR A 268 7.96 -4.20 -1.10
N ALA A 269 7.26 -4.77 -0.11
CA ALA A 269 7.40 -6.18 0.23
C ALA A 269 6.90 -7.10 -0.90
N VAL A 270 5.96 -6.61 -1.72
CA VAL A 270 5.26 -7.41 -2.72
C VAL A 270 5.72 -7.15 -4.15
N LEU A 271 6.33 -5.99 -4.41
CA LEU A 271 6.74 -5.60 -5.77
C LEU A 271 7.75 -6.56 -6.39
N ALA A 272 8.69 -7.09 -5.60
CA ALA A 272 9.66 -8.07 -6.10
C ALA A 272 8.97 -9.35 -6.59
N TYR A 273 7.97 -9.83 -5.85
CA TYR A 273 7.20 -11.00 -6.25
C TYR A 273 6.32 -10.72 -7.48
N VAL A 274 5.68 -9.55 -7.55
CA VAL A 274 4.93 -9.13 -8.74
C VAL A 274 5.85 -9.07 -9.97
N ALA A 275 7.04 -8.48 -9.82
CA ALA A 275 8.03 -8.41 -10.88
C ALA A 275 8.39 -9.81 -11.40
N GLN A 276 8.72 -10.71 -10.47
CA GLN A 276 9.10 -12.07 -10.80
C GLN A 276 7.96 -12.81 -11.53
N GLN A 277 6.75 -12.78 -10.97
CA GLN A 277 5.60 -13.47 -11.56
C GLN A 277 5.19 -12.89 -12.91
N ALA A 278 5.19 -11.56 -13.04
CA ALA A 278 4.86 -10.89 -14.30
C ALA A 278 5.85 -11.20 -15.43
N VAL A 279 7.14 -11.42 -15.11
CA VAL A 279 8.17 -11.71 -16.11
C VAL A 279 8.32 -13.22 -16.34
N GLU A 280 8.49 -14.00 -15.29
CA GLU A 280 8.89 -15.41 -15.38
C GLU A 280 7.70 -16.36 -15.53
N THR A 281 6.54 -16.04 -14.96
CA THR A 281 5.39 -16.95 -14.91
C THR A 281 4.34 -16.58 -15.95
N TYR A 282 3.90 -15.33 -15.98
CA TYR A 282 2.81 -14.89 -16.85
C TYR A 282 3.28 -14.26 -18.17
N GLY A 283 4.53 -13.82 -18.26
CA GLY A 283 5.06 -13.14 -19.45
C GLY A 283 4.41 -11.79 -19.76
N TRP A 284 3.68 -11.19 -18.81
CA TRP A 284 3.07 -9.86 -18.96
C TRP A 284 4.12 -8.77 -19.17
N LEU A 285 5.30 -8.93 -18.56
CA LEU A 285 6.41 -8.00 -18.67
C LEU A 285 7.67 -8.67 -19.24
N ALA A 286 8.46 -7.90 -19.98
CA ALA A 286 9.78 -8.26 -20.42
C ALA A 286 10.82 -7.89 -19.34
N PRO A 287 12.03 -8.48 -19.37
CA PRO A 287 13.08 -8.14 -18.43
C PRO A 287 13.38 -6.64 -18.41
N GLY A 288 13.31 -6.03 -17.23
CA GLY A 288 13.60 -4.60 -17.03
C GLY A 288 12.39 -3.66 -17.12
N GLU A 289 11.27 -4.07 -17.71
CA GLU A 289 10.07 -3.21 -17.80
C GLU A 289 9.45 -2.93 -16.44
N MET A 290 9.60 -3.85 -15.48
CA MET A 290 9.16 -3.59 -14.11
C MET A 290 9.90 -2.39 -13.50
N LEU A 291 11.20 -2.20 -13.82
CA LEU A 291 11.95 -1.05 -13.33
C LEU A 291 11.43 0.25 -13.94
N ASP A 292 11.03 0.22 -15.21
CA ASP A 292 10.40 1.36 -15.88
C ASP A 292 9.06 1.70 -15.21
N GLY A 293 8.22 0.68 -14.98
CA GLY A 293 6.96 0.80 -14.26
C GLY A 293 7.13 1.38 -12.85
N LEU A 294 8.12 0.91 -12.10
CA LEU A 294 8.45 1.42 -10.76
C LEU A 294 8.88 2.87 -10.80
N GLY A 295 9.68 3.25 -11.80
CA GLY A 295 10.09 4.63 -12.01
C GLY A 295 8.92 5.55 -12.29
N MET A 296 8.01 5.13 -13.17
CA MET A 296 6.79 5.85 -13.43
C MET A 296 5.98 6.00 -12.13
N ALA A 297 5.77 4.91 -11.38
CA ALA A 297 5.00 4.93 -10.13
C ALA A 297 5.59 5.86 -9.06
N GLU A 298 6.91 5.91 -8.87
CA GLU A 298 7.56 6.83 -7.92
C GLU A 298 7.46 8.30 -8.34
N THR A 299 7.31 8.59 -9.65
CA THR A 299 7.12 9.96 -10.17
C THR A 299 5.66 10.42 -10.15
N THR A 300 4.73 9.54 -9.80
CA THR A 300 3.29 9.84 -9.77
C THR A 300 2.75 9.97 -8.34
N PRO A 301 1.69 10.76 -8.12
CA PRO A 301 1.03 10.81 -6.84
C PRO A 301 0.33 9.48 -6.53
N GLY A 302 0.28 9.09 -5.26
CA GLY A 302 -0.44 7.89 -4.82
C GLY A 302 0.50 6.73 -4.43
N PRO A 303 -0.05 5.61 -3.96
CA PRO A 303 0.74 4.54 -3.36
C PRO A 303 1.60 3.84 -4.41
N LEU A 304 2.85 3.49 -4.09
CA LEU A 304 3.77 2.85 -5.04
C LEU A 304 3.21 1.57 -5.69
N ILE A 305 2.33 0.87 -4.98
CA ILE A 305 1.66 -0.34 -5.49
C ILE A 305 0.91 -0.09 -6.81
N MET A 306 0.62 1.17 -7.17
CA MET A 306 0.02 1.53 -8.45
C MET A 306 0.80 1.08 -9.68
N VAL A 307 2.07 0.72 -9.56
CA VAL A 307 2.80 0.03 -10.64
C VAL A 307 2.09 -1.24 -11.11
N THR A 308 1.27 -1.90 -10.30
CA THR A 308 0.48 -3.07 -10.73
C THR A 308 -0.50 -2.73 -11.85
N GLN A 309 -0.92 -1.47 -11.97
CA GLN A 309 -1.73 -1.01 -13.10
C GLN A 309 -0.93 -1.06 -14.41
N PHE A 310 0.34 -0.65 -14.39
CA PHE A 310 1.24 -0.78 -15.54
C PHE A 310 1.45 -2.25 -15.90
N VAL A 311 1.68 -3.11 -14.91
CA VAL A 311 1.81 -4.57 -15.12
C VAL A 311 0.57 -5.14 -15.82
N GLY A 312 -0.63 -4.84 -15.30
CA GLY A 312 -1.87 -5.32 -15.90
C GLY A 312 -2.14 -4.75 -17.29
N PHE A 313 -1.80 -3.47 -17.51
CA PHE A 313 -1.90 -2.83 -18.83
C PHE A 313 -1.01 -3.53 -19.86
N MET A 314 0.28 -3.75 -19.54
CA MET A 314 1.21 -4.40 -20.45
C MET A 314 0.84 -5.85 -20.72
N GLY A 315 0.36 -6.57 -19.69
CA GLY A 315 -0.17 -7.92 -19.86
C GLY A 315 -1.33 -7.97 -20.84
N ALA A 316 -2.34 -7.11 -20.66
CA ALA A 316 -3.50 -7.04 -21.53
C ALA A 316 -3.20 -6.53 -22.95
N LEU A 317 -2.18 -5.69 -23.11
CA LEU A 317 -1.75 -5.18 -24.41
C LEU A 317 -1.06 -6.25 -25.28
N ARG A 318 -0.49 -7.28 -24.65
CA ARG A 318 0.32 -8.33 -25.30
C ARG A 318 -0.43 -9.61 -25.60
N GLU A 319 -1.63 -9.77 -25.04
CA GLU A 319 -2.58 -10.82 -25.43
C GLU A 319 -3.20 -10.50 -26.80
#